data_AF-A0A953BFM5-F1
#
_entry.id   AF-A0A953BFM5-F1
#
_cell.length_a   1.000
_cell.length_b   1.000
_cell.length_c   1.000
_cell.angle_alpha   90.00
_cell.angle_beta   90.00
_cell.angle_gamma   90.00
#
_symmetry.space_group_name_H-M   'P 1'
#
loop_
_entity.id
_entity.type
_entity.pdbx_description
1 polymer ?
#
loop_
_entity_poly.entity_id
_entity_poly.type
_entity_poly.pdbx_seq_one_letter_code
_entity_poly.pdbx_strand_id
1 'polypeptide(L)'
;MASPRELLDAALSRAVNLGNTSEIIDQDVLRRIDYVCRCISNRAGVRLLMSCMLAKMHKPEVDPRKPYTEIGGTDSFSGRTYDEQHLAEFISANRLPCNSTTAFLTPALRNRDAVLTTNTILVGRPRQVYSDTLLILDDVVSERVTAEQVLVETLRILVLVRDEKQERMKTLVAALHHGADALPLASEHIVTLLRQHLACRRSSRLPVLIVTAAYQAAAKHLGEKPMPLRGHLAADEQTGASGDVEICLTNDERVCTIYEMKSKRVTHDDIDRAIQKIMKRTTRIDNYVFITTDMIDDDAAEYAAAMYQETSGTEIAILDCIGFVRHFLHMFHRLRIQFLDAYQSLVLAEPDSAVNQPLKEAFLSLRHAAESDE
;
A
#
# COMPACT_ATOMS: atom_id res chain seq x y z
N MET A 1 -16.88 29.33 -15.40
CA MET A 1 -16.65 27.89 -15.64
C MET A 1 -16.70 27.19 -14.31
N ALA A 2 -17.26 25.98 -14.24
CA ALA A 2 -17.19 25.17 -13.02
C ALA A 2 -15.73 24.85 -12.71
N SER A 3 -15.38 24.84 -11.42
CA SER A 3 -14.06 24.42 -10.96
C SER A 3 -13.83 22.93 -11.22
N PRO A 4 -12.57 22.47 -11.31
CA PRO A 4 -12.26 21.05 -11.44
C PRO A 4 -12.90 20.17 -10.36
N ARG A 5 -13.03 20.70 -9.13
CA ARG A 5 -13.64 19.98 -8.02
C ARG A 5 -15.15 19.78 -8.23
N GLU A 6 -15.86 20.84 -8.63
CA GLU A 6 -17.30 20.75 -8.92
C GLU A 6 -17.59 19.78 -10.07
N LEU A 7 -16.73 19.76 -11.11
CA LEU A 7 -16.85 18.81 -12.22
C LEU A 7 -16.67 17.36 -11.75
N LEU A 8 -15.71 17.09 -10.88
CA LEU A 8 -15.47 15.76 -10.32
C LEU A 8 -16.63 15.30 -9.42
N ASP A 9 -17.12 16.17 -8.54
CA ASP A 9 -18.22 15.84 -7.63
C ASP A 9 -19.53 15.60 -8.39
N ALA A 10 -19.80 16.37 -9.45
CA ALA A 10 -20.92 16.16 -10.36
C ALA A 10 -20.79 14.83 -11.12
N ALA A 11 -19.61 14.55 -11.68
CA ALA A 11 -19.35 13.30 -12.41
C ALA A 11 -19.47 12.07 -11.51
N LEU A 12 -19.00 12.15 -10.26
CA LEU A 12 -19.15 11.08 -9.27
C LEU A 12 -20.60 10.86 -8.88
N SER A 13 -21.35 11.93 -8.63
CA SER A 13 -22.77 11.84 -8.28
C SER A 13 -23.55 11.16 -9.40
N ARG A 14 -23.26 11.52 -10.65
CA ARG A 14 -23.84 10.88 -11.84
C ARG A 14 -23.43 9.41 -11.95
N ALA A 15 -22.14 9.10 -11.77
CA ALA A 15 -21.62 7.74 -11.79
C ALA A 15 -22.29 6.83 -10.75
N VAL A 16 -22.50 7.33 -9.52
CA VAL A 16 -23.20 6.59 -8.46
C VAL A 16 -24.66 6.35 -8.82
N ASN A 17 -25.35 7.36 -9.38
CA ASN A 17 -26.75 7.22 -9.79
C ASN A 17 -26.97 6.23 -10.94
N LEU A 18 -25.99 6.09 -11.84
CA LEU A 18 -26.03 5.11 -12.92
C LEU A 18 -25.92 3.66 -12.42
N GLY A 19 -25.21 3.43 -11.32
CA GLY A 19 -25.01 2.10 -10.75
C GLY A 19 -24.47 1.09 -11.77
N ASN A 20 -25.24 0.04 -12.05
CA ASN A 20 -24.88 -1.02 -13.00
C ASN A 20 -25.13 -0.66 -14.48
N THR A 21 -25.78 0.46 -14.77
CA THR A 21 -26.08 0.89 -16.14
C THR A 21 -24.99 1.82 -16.68
N SER A 22 -24.67 1.73 -17.97
CA SER A 22 -23.73 2.64 -18.63
C SER A 22 -24.48 3.63 -19.53
N GLU A 23 -23.96 4.85 -19.63
CA GLU A 23 -24.43 5.85 -20.59
C GLU A 23 -23.69 5.82 -21.93
N ILE A 24 -22.63 5.02 -22.05
CA ILE A 24 -21.90 4.83 -23.30
C ILE A 24 -22.57 3.70 -24.10
N ILE A 25 -23.14 4.08 -25.24
CA ILE A 25 -23.82 3.14 -26.15
C ILE A 25 -22.79 2.32 -26.95
N ASP A 26 -21.68 2.94 -27.34
CA ASP A 26 -20.61 2.28 -28.11
C ASP A 26 -19.90 1.21 -27.26
N GLN A 27 -20.17 -0.05 -27.60
CA GLN A 27 -19.68 -1.21 -26.85
C GLN A 27 -18.16 -1.38 -26.93
N ASP A 28 -17.52 -0.89 -27.99
CA ASP A 28 -16.06 -0.98 -28.12
C ASP A 28 -15.37 0.03 -27.21
N VAL A 29 -15.90 1.26 -27.14
CA VAL A 29 -15.44 2.28 -26.19
C VAL A 29 -15.64 1.80 -24.76
N LEU A 30 -16.84 1.30 -24.45
CA LEU A 30 -17.16 0.80 -23.11
C LEU A 30 -16.22 -0.35 -22.69
N ARG A 31 -15.96 -1.30 -23.58
CA ARG A 31 -15.06 -2.44 -23.30
C ARG A 31 -13.63 -1.98 -23.00
N ARG A 32 -13.13 -0.96 -23.73
CA ARG A 32 -11.80 -0.38 -23.47
C ARG A 32 -11.76 0.30 -22.10
N ILE A 33 -12.77 1.11 -21.76
CA ILE A 33 -12.83 1.80 -20.47
C ILE A 33 -12.90 0.76 -19.33
N ASP A 34 -13.74 -0.27 -19.45
CA ASP A 34 -13.84 -1.34 -18.46
C ASP A 34 -12.51 -2.08 -18.28
N TYR A 35 -11.84 -2.46 -19.37
CA TYR A 35 -10.54 -3.12 -19.30
C TYR A 35 -9.50 -2.28 -18.56
N VAL A 36 -9.38 -0.99 -18.91
CA VAL A 36 -8.45 -0.07 -18.25
C VAL A 36 -8.80 0.10 -16.77
N CYS A 37 -10.08 0.27 -16.45
CA CYS A 37 -10.59 0.47 -15.09
C CYS A 37 -10.59 -0.78 -14.22
N ARG A 38 -10.55 -1.99 -14.78
CA ARG A 38 -10.47 -3.26 -14.03
C ARG A 38 -9.06 -3.85 -13.99
N CYS A 39 -8.08 -3.30 -14.73
CA CYS A 39 -6.71 -3.79 -14.71
C CYS A 39 -5.99 -3.52 -13.37
N ILE A 40 -6.02 -4.50 -12.45
CA ILE A 40 -5.42 -4.37 -11.11
C ILE A 40 -3.89 -4.24 -11.17
N SER A 41 -3.23 -4.88 -12.13
CA SER A 41 -1.78 -4.86 -12.26
C SER A 41 -1.22 -3.51 -12.70
N ASN A 42 -2.04 -2.63 -13.30
CA ASN A 42 -1.60 -1.33 -13.80
C ASN A 42 -2.74 -0.30 -13.80
N ARG A 43 -2.65 0.67 -12.89
CA ARG A 43 -3.63 1.77 -12.75
C ARG A 43 -3.18 3.09 -13.39
N ALA A 44 -2.07 3.10 -14.12
CA ALA A 44 -1.56 4.32 -14.75
C ALA A 44 -2.52 4.84 -15.84
N GLY A 45 -3.11 3.94 -16.63
CA GLY A 45 -4.09 4.30 -17.68
C GLY A 45 -5.30 5.04 -17.10
N VAL A 46 -5.86 4.54 -15.99
CA VAL A 46 -7.01 5.16 -15.31
C VAL A 46 -6.70 6.59 -14.87
N ARG A 47 -5.57 6.80 -14.16
CA ARG A 47 -5.21 8.15 -13.69
C ARG A 47 -4.91 9.09 -14.85
N LEU A 48 -4.29 8.60 -15.93
CA LEU A 48 -4.08 9.38 -17.15
C LEU A 48 -5.42 9.81 -17.76
N LEU A 49 -6.36 8.87 -17.96
CA LEU A 49 -7.70 9.16 -18.49
C LEU A 49 -8.43 10.21 -17.65
N MET A 50 -8.51 9.99 -16.33
CA MET A 50 -9.17 10.94 -15.43
C MET A 50 -8.56 12.34 -15.53
N SER A 51 -7.23 12.45 -15.62
CA SER A 51 -6.53 13.74 -15.74
C SER A 51 -6.87 14.44 -17.05
N CYS A 52 -6.80 13.71 -18.16
CA CYS A 52 -7.07 14.24 -19.49
C CYS A 52 -8.54 14.64 -19.67
N MET A 53 -9.48 13.82 -19.19
CA MET A 53 -10.90 14.11 -19.30
C MET A 53 -11.29 15.32 -18.44
N LEU A 54 -10.79 15.40 -17.20
CA LEU A 54 -11.01 16.55 -16.33
C LEU A 54 -10.48 17.84 -16.96
N ALA A 55 -9.27 17.81 -17.53
CA ALA A 55 -8.70 18.95 -18.22
C ALA A 55 -9.56 19.38 -19.42
N LYS A 56 -10.02 18.42 -20.24
CA LYS A 56 -10.90 18.68 -21.39
C LYS A 56 -12.26 19.26 -20.98
N MET A 57 -12.85 18.80 -19.88
CA MET A 57 -14.11 19.34 -19.35
C MET A 57 -13.94 20.74 -18.77
N HIS A 58 -12.84 20.99 -18.06
CA HIS A 58 -12.53 22.29 -17.46
C HIS A 58 -12.14 23.33 -18.52
N LYS A 59 -11.44 22.90 -19.57
CA LYS A 59 -10.92 23.72 -20.66
C LYS A 59 -11.23 23.06 -22.02
N PRO A 60 -12.41 23.32 -22.62
CA PRO A 60 -12.85 22.66 -23.85
C PRO A 60 -11.89 22.80 -25.04
N GLU A 61 -11.01 23.79 -25.04
CA GLU A 61 -10.02 24.07 -26.08
C GLU A 61 -8.80 23.13 -26.07
N VAL A 62 -8.52 22.44 -24.96
CA VAL A 62 -7.32 21.58 -24.89
C VAL A 62 -7.53 20.27 -25.66
N ASP A 63 -6.45 19.71 -26.20
CA ASP A 63 -6.45 18.36 -26.77
C ASP A 63 -6.11 17.37 -25.65
N PRO A 64 -7.02 16.44 -25.27
CA PRO A 64 -6.77 15.48 -24.19
C PRO A 64 -5.56 14.56 -24.45
N ARG A 65 -5.04 14.51 -25.69
CA ARG A 65 -3.82 13.78 -26.08
C ARG A 65 -2.54 14.58 -25.81
N LYS A 66 -2.63 15.83 -25.35
CA LYS A 66 -1.47 16.71 -25.07
C LYS A 66 -1.30 17.05 -23.58
N PRO A 67 -1.16 16.06 -22.67
CA PRO A 67 -1.06 16.29 -21.23
C PRO A 67 0.36 16.68 -20.75
N TYR A 68 1.23 17.12 -21.65
CA TYR A 68 2.59 17.57 -21.36
C TYR A 68 2.79 18.96 -21.95
N THR A 69 3.18 19.92 -21.11
CA THR A 69 3.42 21.31 -21.53
C THR A 69 4.59 21.44 -22.50
N GLU A 70 5.51 20.47 -22.48
CA GLU A 70 6.67 20.35 -23.36
C GLU A 70 6.28 20.11 -24.82
N ILE A 71 5.07 19.59 -25.09
CA ILE A 71 4.52 19.49 -26.46
C ILE A 71 4.34 20.89 -27.08
N GLY A 72 4.10 21.90 -26.25
CA GLY A 72 3.78 23.25 -26.68
C GLY A 72 2.38 23.39 -27.29
N GLY A 73 2.07 24.62 -27.74
CA GLY A 73 0.75 24.98 -28.25
C GLY A 73 -0.24 25.39 -27.15
N THR A 74 -1.25 26.18 -27.54
CA THR A 74 -2.28 26.69 -26.63
C THR A 74 -3.29 25.62 -26.18
N ASP A 75 -3.28 24.46 -26.84
CA ASP A 75 -4.15 23.31 -26.55
C ASP A 75 -3.45 22.23 -25.71
N SER A 76 -2.22 22.47 -25.25
CA SER A 76 -1.50 21.60 -24.30
C SER A 76 -1.82 21.97 -22.85
N PHE A 77 -1.67 21.01 -21.94
CA PHE A 77 -1.88 21.23 -20.50
C PHE A 77 -0.97 20.32 -19.67
N SER A 78 -0.77 20.66 -18.39
CA SER A 78 -0.04 19.79 -17.46
C SER A 78 -0.99 18.76 -16.85
N GLY A 79 -1.00 17.55 -17.40
CA GLY A 79 -1.79 16.44 -16.84
C GLY A 79 -1.36 16.09 -15.42
N ARG A 80 -0.04 16.18 -15.13
CA ARG A 80 0.49 15.97 -13.77
C ARG A 80 -0.08 16.96 -12.77
N THR A 81 -0.19 18.23 -13.13
CA THR A 81 -0.76 19.26 -12.26
C THR A 81 -2.23 18.98 -11.97
N TYR A 82 -3.03 18.61 -12.98
CA TYR A 82 -4.43 18.22 -12.75
C TYR A 82 -4.54 17.01 -11.82
N ASP A 83 -3.68 16.02 -12.01
CA ASP A 83 -3.68 14.81 -11.21
C ASP A 83 -3.28 15.06 -9.74
N GLU A 84 -2.19 15.78 -9.50
CA GLU A 84 -1.68 16.06 -8.16
C GLU A 84 -2.57 17.06 -7.40
N GLN A 85 -3.09 18.10 -8.07
CA GLN A 85 -3.87 19.16 -7.41
C GLN A 85 -5.35 18.83 -7.24
N HIS A 86 -5.92 17.94 -8.06
CA HIS A 86 -7.36 17.69 -8.05
C HIS A 86 -7.71 16.22 -7.87
N LEU A 87 -7.02 15.29 -8.54
CA LEU A 87 -7.40 13.87 -8.50
C LEU A 87 -6.86 13.14 -7.28
N ALA A 88 -5.65 13.43 -6.82
CA ALA A 88 -5.02 12.68 -5.74
C ALA A 88 -5.88 12.67 -4.45
N GLU A 89 -6.30 13.84 -4.00
CA GLU A 89 -7.18 13.98 -2.83
C GLU A 89 -8.57 13.40 -3.12
N PHE A 90 -9.14 13.67 -4.30
CA PHE A 90 -10.45 13.16 -4.69
C PHE A 90 -10.51 11.62 -4.70
N ILE A 91 -9.49 10.95 -5.26
CA ILE A 91 -9.35 9.49 -5.28
C ILE A 91 -9.29 8.95 -3.86
N SER A 92 -8.47 9.58 -2.99
CA SER A 92 -8.30 9.17 -1.60
C SER A 92 -9.59 9.31 -0.80
N ALA A 93 -10.23 10.49 -0.86
CA ALA A 93 -11.47 10.79 -0.15
C ALA A 93 -12.62 9.84 -0.52
N ASN A 94 -12.68 9.43 -1.79
CA ASN A 94 -13.73 8.53 -2.30
C ASN A 94 -13.31 7.05 -2.31
N ARG A 95 -12.10 6.73 -1.82
CA ARG A 95 -11.52 5.37 -1.78
C ARG A 95 -11.55 4.66 -3.13
N LEU A 96 -11.29 5.38 -4.21
CA LEU A 96 -11.29 4.81 -5.56
C LEU A 96 -10.06 3.92 -5.77
N PRO A 97 -10.17 2.77 -6.44
CA PRO A 97 -9.11 1.76 -6.56
C PRO A 97 -8.04 2.16 -7.61
N CYS A 98 -7.33 3.24 -7.34
CA CYS A 98 -6.25 3.80 -8.16
C CYS A 98 -4.89 3.76 -7.42
N ASN A 99 -3.79 3.99 -8.13
CA ASN A 99 -2.47 4.11 -7.51
C ASN A 99 -2.39 5.39 -6.66
N SER A 100 -1.69 5.33 -5.53
CA SER A 100 -1.42 6.50 -4.68
C SER A 100 -0.61 7.59 -5.41
N THR A 101 0.35 7.18 -6.24
CA THR A 101 1.19 8.09 -7.03
C THR A 101 0.60 8.38 -8.40
N THR A 102 0.91 9.56 -8.92
CA THR A 102 0.49 10.02 -10.24
C THR A 102 0.95 9.09 -11.37
N ALA A 103 0.14 8.99 -12.44
CA ALA A 103 0.54 8.26 -13.65
C ALA A 103 1.77 8.88 -14.33
N PHE A 104 1.95 10.20 -14.21
CA PHE A 104 2.98 10.97 -14.90
C PHE A 104 4.40 10.76 -14.33
N LEU A 105 4.54 10.05 -13.21
CA LEU A 105 5.84 9.62 -12.68
C LEU A 105 6.22 8.19 -13.11
N THR A 106 5.32 7.46 -13.77
CA THR A 106 5.61 6.09 -14.21
C THR A 106 6.59 6.09 -15.38
N PRO A 107 7.46 5.06 -15.52
CA PRO A 107 8.42 4.99 -16.62
C PRO A 107 7.82 5.13 -18.03
N ALA A 108 6.58 4.68 -18.23
CA ALA A 108 5.89 4.76 -19.51
C ALA A 108 5.48 6.20 -19.90
N LEU A 109 5.25 7.06 -18.90
CA LEU A 109 4.60 8.37 -19.05
C LEU A 109 5.46 9.54 -18.56
N ARG A 110 6.55 9.30 -17.84
CA ARG A 110 7.43 10.37 -17.36
C ARG A 110 8.19 11.03 -18.53
N ASN A 111 8.41 12.34 -18.43
CA ASN A 111 9.27 13.13 -19.32
C ASN A 111 8.96 12.93 -20.81
N ARG A 112 7.69 13.09 -21.22
CA ARG A 112 7.31 13.04 -22.63
C ARG A 112 7.10 14.44 -23.17
N ASP A 113 7.40 14.60 -24.46
CA ASP A 113 7.30 15.85 -25.23
C ASP A 113 6.48 15.65 -26.53
N ALA A 114 5.82 14.51 -26.69
CA ALA A 114 5.07 14.13 -27.88
C ALA A 114 3.60 13.84 -27.59
N VAL A 115 2.74 14.17 -28.57
CA VAL A 115 1.30 13.91 -28.55
C VAL A 115 1.00 12.42 -28.34
N LEU A 116 0.04 12.11 -27.48
CA LEU A 116 -0.42 10.76 -27.21
C LEU A 116 -1.42 10.30 -28.28
N THR A 117 -0.89 9.81 -29.39
CA THR A 117 -1.67 9.24 -30.50
C THR A 117 -1.80 7.72 -30.38
N THR A 118 -2.65 7.10 -31.18
CA THR A 118 -2.77 5.63 -31.27
C THR A 118 -1.49 4.93 -31.73
N ASN A 119 -0.57 5.66 -32.38
CA ASN A 119 0.76 5.17 -32.80
C ASN A 119 1.84 5.35 -31.71
N THR A 120 1.52 6.03 -30.60
CA THR A 120 2.48 6.30 -29.54
C THR A 120 2.84 5.02 -28.79
N ILE A 121 4.11 4.67 -28.76
CA ILE A 121 4.60 3.48 -28.06
C ILE A 121 4.82 3.80 -26.58
N LEU A 122 3.96 3.28 -25.71
CA LEU A 122 4.09 3.36 -24.26
C LEU A 122 4.65 2.04 -23.72
N VAL A 123 5.83 2.11 -23.09
CA VAL A 123 6.54 0.93 -22.57
C VAL A 123 6.00 0.59 -21.18
N GLY A 124 5.11 -0.39 -21.11
CA GLY A 124 4.63 -0.95 -19.85
C GLY A 124 3.84 -2.24 -20.05
N ARG A 125 3.40 -2.85 -18.94
CA ARG A 125 2.59 -4.08 -18.95
C ARG A 125 1.33 -3.92 -18.07
N PRO A 126 0.19 -4.52 -18.46
CA PRO A 126 -0.09 -5.12 -19.77
C PRO A 126 -0.08 -4.07 -20.89
N ARG A 127 0.38 -4.45 -22.10
CA ARG A 127 0.43 -3.52 -23.25
C ARG A 127 -0.95 -2.96 -23.62
N GLN A 128 -1.97 -3.81 -23.50
CA GLN A 128 -3.34 -3.47 -23.84
C GLN A 128 -3.88 -2.27 -23.03
N VAL A 129 -3.47 -2.10 -21.76
CA VAL A 129 -3.91 -0.94 -20.94
C VAL A 129 -3.52 0.37 -21.62
N TYR A 130 -2.31 0.43 -22.17
CA TYR A 130 -1.81 1.62 -22.81
C TYR A 130 -2.44 1.83 -24.19
N SER A 131 -2.59 0.78 -25.00
CA SER A 131 -3.25 0.90 -26.31
C SER A 131 -4.71 1.35 -26.16
N ASP A 132 -5.44 0.75 -25.21
CA ASP A 132 -6.85 1.06 -24.98
C ASP A 132 -7.00 2.49 -24.44
N THR A 133 -6.08 2.93 -23.56
CA THR A 133 -6.04 4.31 -23.09
C THR A 133 -5.83 5.30 -24.23
N LEU A 134 -4.89 5.04 -25.15
CA LEU A 134 -4.62 5.91 -26.30
C LEU A 134 -5.81 5.95 -27.27
N LEU A 135 -6.48 4.81 -27.50
CA LEU A 135 -7.69 4.73 -28.30
C LEU A 135 -8.85 5.53 -27.68
N ILE A 136 -9.04 5.46 -26.36
CA ILE A 136 -10.08 6.25 -25.68
C ILE A 136 -9.81 7.76 -25.82
N LEU A 137 -8.56 8.21 -25.71
CA LEU A 137 -8.23 9.63 -25.93
C LEU A 137 -8.56 10.07 -27.37
N ASP A 138 -8.34 9.20 -28.35
CA ASP A 138 -8.65 9.45 -29.75
C ASP A 138 -10.16 9.40 -30.05
N ASP A 139 -10.90 8.49 -29.41
CA ASP A 139 -12.37 8.42 -29.49
C ASP A 139 -13.02 9.72 -28.97
N VAL A 140 -12.41 10.40 -28.00
CA VAL A 140 -12.87 11.70 -27.50
C VAL A 140 -12.59 12.83 -28.50
N VAL A 141 -11.43 12.81 -29.16
CA VAL A 141 -11.08 13.83 -30.17
C VAL A 141 -11.88 13.66 -31.46
N SER A 142 -12.21 12.42 -31.81
CA SER A 142 -13.07 12.09 -32.96
C SER A 142 -14.57 12.20 -32.65
N GLU A 143 -14.94 12.71 -31.47
CA GLU A 143 -16.32 12.94 -31.02
C GLU A 143 -17.21 11.68 -31.00
N ARG A 144 -16.61 10.49 -30.94
CA ARG A 144 -17.35 9.23 -30.74
C ARG A 144 -17.94 9.13 -29.33
N VAL A 145 -17.28 9.79 -28.37
CA VAL A 145 -17.69 9.88 -26.96
C VAL A 145 -17.23 11.23 -26.40
N THR A 146 -17.98 11.81 -25.46
CA THR A 146 -17.55 13.05 -24.82
C THR A 146 -16.58 12.79 -23.66
N ALA A 147 -15.77 13.79 -23.30
CA ALA A 147 -14.88 13.70 -22.15
C ALA A 147 -15.65 13.47 -20.83
N GLU A 148 -16.84 14.06 -20.70
CA GLU A 148 -17.72 13.84 -19.56
C GLU A 148 -18.17 12.38 -19.48
N GLN A 149 -18.63 11.80 -20.59
CA GLN A 149 -19.05 10.40 -20.63
C GLN A 149 -17.93 9.45 -20.23
N VAL A 150 -16.70 9.67 -20.73
CA VAL A 150 -15.55 8.85 -20.35
C VAL A 150 -15.21 9.01 -18.86
N LEU A 151 -15.24 10.23 -18.31
CA LEU A 151 -14.96 10.45 -16.90
C LEU A 151 -16.02 9.82 -15.99
N VAL A 152 -17.30 10.02 -16.29
CA VAL A 152 -18.43 9.44 -15.55
C VAL A 152 -18.36 7.92 -15.59
N GLU A 153 -18.14 7.33 -16.76
CA GLU A 153 -18.03 5.88 -16.92
C GLU A 153 -16.81 5.32 -16.18
N THR A 154 -15.67 6.00 -16.24
CA THR A 154 -14.47 5.64 -15.48
C THR A 154 -14.77 5.63 -13.98
N LEU A 155 -15.39 6.68 -13.44
CA LEU A 155 -15.77 6.77 -12.03
C LEU A 155 -16.78 5.69 -11.64
N ARG A 156 -17.76 5.40 -12.51
CA ARG A 156 -18.77 4.36 -12.28
C ARG A 156 -18.13 2.99 -12.10
N ILE A 157 -17.23 2.61 -13.00
CA ILE A 157 -16.54 1.31 -12.92
C ILE A 157 -15.62 1.27 -11.69
N LEU A 158 -14.93 2.37 -11.36
CA LEU A 158 -14.10 2.44 -10.16
C LEU A 158 -14.92 2.31 -8.87
N VAL A 159 -16.12 2.89 -8.80
CA VAL A 159 -17.07 2.72 -7.69
C VAL A 159 -17.54 1.28 -7.59
N LEU A 160 -17.93 0.64 -8.70
CA LEU A 160 -18.32 -0.77 -8.70
C LEU A 160 -17.19 -1.67 -8.21
N VAL A 161 -15.97 -1.49 -8.72
CA VAL A 161 -14.79 -2.26 -8.29
C VAL A 161 -14.46 -2.02 -6.82
N ARG A 162 -14.65 -0.80 -6.31
CA ARG A 162 -14.48 -0.49 -4.88
C ARG A 162 -15.49 -1.27 -4.04
N ASP A 163 -16.75 -1.21 -4.41
CA ASP A 163 -17.84 -1.79 -3.64
C ASP A 163 -17.78 -3.33 -3.67
N GLU A 164 -17.46 -3.93 -4.83
CA GLU A 164 -17.16 -5.36 -4.99
C GLU A 164 -16.05 -5.82 -4.02
N LYS A 165 -14.97 -5.04 -3.89
CA LYS A 165 -13.86 -5.35 -2.96
C LYS A 165 -14.26 -5.22 -1.50
N GLN A 166 -15.02 -4.17 -1.16
CA GLN A 166 -15.47 -3.94 0.21
C GLN A 166 -16.41 -5.06 0.67
N GLU A 167 -17.36 -5.46 -0.17
CA GLU A 167 -18.26 -6.58 0.13
C GLU A 167 -17.50 -7.89 0.29
N ARG A 168 -16.57 -8.20 -0.62
CA ARG A 168 -15.70 -9.39 -0.47
C ARG A 168 -14.93 -9.41 0.85
N MET A 169 -14.34 -8.27 1.23
CA MET A 169 -13.61 -8.14 2.49
C MET A 169 -14.53 -8.34 3.70
N LYS A 170 -15.73 -7.75 3.69
CA LYS A 170 -16.73 -7.97 4.75
C LYS A 170 -17.12 -9.44 4.86
N THR A 171 -17.34 -10.12 3.75
CA THR A 171 -17.66 -11.56 3.75
C THR A 171 -16.53 -12.38 4.35
N LEU A 172 -15.27 -12.12 3.98
CA LEU A 172 -14.10 -12.82 4.52
C LEU A 172 -13.95 -12.58 6.03
N VAL A 173 -14.14 -11.35 6.50
CA VAL A 173 -14.08 -11.04 7.94
C VAL A 173 -15.24 -11.70 8.68
N ALA A 174 -16.45 -11.68 8.12
CA ALA A 174 -17.62 -12.30 8.74
C ALA A 174 -17.48 -13.84 8.86
N ALA A 175 -16.76 -14.48 7.93
CA ALA A 175 -16.49 -15.92 7.96
C ALA A 175 -15.54 -16.33 9.11
N LEU A 176 -14.81 -15.40 9.72
CA LEU A 176 -13.93 -15.65 10.87
C LEU A 176 -14.67 -15.68 12.22
N HIS A 177 -15.99 -15.45 12.23
CA HIS A 177 -16.76 -15.50 13.46
C HIS A 177 -16.96 -16.94 13.94
N HIS A 178 -16.15 -17.31 14.93
CA HIS A 178 -16.37 -18.50 15.75
C HIS A 178 -17.68 -18.42 16.55
N GLY A 179 -18.35 -19.56 16.70
CA GLY A 179 -19.28 -19.76 17.80
C GLY A 179 -18.54 -19.72 19.12
N ALA A 180 -19.22 -19.34 20.21
CA ALA A 180 -18.61 -19.13 21.54
C ALA A 180 -17.86 -20.34 22.13
N ASP A 181 -17.96 -21.53 21.51
CA ASP A 181 -17.44 -22.81 22.01
C ASP A 181 -16.23 -23.36 21.23
N ALA A 182 -15.69 -22.65 20.24
CA ALA A 182 -14.54 -23.13 19.47
C ALA A 182 -13.23 -23.06 20.29
N LEU A 183 -12.35 -24.05 20.10
CA LEU A 183 -11.03 -24.04 20.72
C LEU A 183 -10.18 -22.91 20.11
N PRO A 184 -9.41 -22.15 20.92
CA PRO A 184 -8.55 -21.11 20.37
C PRO A 184 -7.29 -21.72 19.75
N LEU A 185 -7.01 -21.34 18.49
CA LEU A 185 -5.86 -21.77 17.69
C LEU A 185 -4.60 -22.05 18.50
N ALA A 186 -4.00 -23.22 18.27
CA ALA A 186 -2.71 -23.57 18.83
C ALA A 186 -1.58 -22.66 18.32
N SER A 187 -0.53 -22.45 19.13
CA SER A 187 0.60 -21.57 18.78
C SER A 187 1.28 -21.97 17.46
N GLU A 188 1.48 -23.26 17.19
CA GLU A 188 2.11 -23.70 15.94
C GLU A 188 1.20 -23.55 14.70
N HIS A 189 -0.13 -23.56 14.87
CA HIS A 189 -1.05 -23.20 13.79
C HIS A 189 -0.91 -21.72 13.43
N ILE A 190 -0.80 -20.83 14.43
CA ILE A 190 -0.53 -19.40 14.22
C ILE A 190 0.82 -19.19 13.53
N VAL A 191 1.87 -19.91 13.94
CA VAL A 191 3.20 -19.85 13.31
C VAL A 191 3.12 -20.28 11.83
N THR A 192 2.39 -21.37 11.55
CA THR A 192 2.24 -21.90 10.19
C THR A 192 1.51 -20.90 9.29
N LEU A 193 0.43 -20.31 9.79
CA LEU A 193 -0.32 -19.24 9.12
C LEU A 193 0.59 -18.06 8.78
N LEU A 194 1.33 -17.53 9.76
CA LEU A 194 2.20 -16.38 9.56
C LEU A 194 3.34 -16.68 8.59
N ARG A 195 3.89 -17.90 8.60
CA ARG A 195 4.89 -18.33 7.63
C ARG A 195 4.33 -18.32 6.20
N GLN A 196 3.12 -18.83 6.00
CA GLN A 196 2.46 -18.82 4.69
C GLN A 196 2.16 -17.39 4.22
N HIS A 197 1.74 -16.51 5.14
CA HIS A 197 1.47 -15.12 4.82
C HIS A 197 2.73 -14.33 4.47
N LEU A 198 3.82 -14.53 5.20
CA LEU A 198 5.15 -13.96 4.91
C LEU A 198 5.71 -14.41 3.55
N ALA A 199 5.41 -15.65 3.12
CA ALA A 199 5.83 -16.18 1.83
C ALA A 199 5.07 -15.59 0.62
N CYS A 200 3.98 -14.83 0.85
CA CYS A 200 3.24 -14.18 -0.23
C CYS A 200 4.07 -13.06 -0.88
N ARG A 201 3.75 -12.74 -2.15
CA ARG A 201 4.41 -11.63 -2.84
C ARG A 201 4.06 -10.29 -2.19
N ARG A 202 5.04 -9.37 -2.15
CA ARG A 202 4.92 -8.01 -1.57
C ARG A 202 4.63 -8.01 -0.07
N SER A 203 5.23 -8.96 0.66
CA SER A 203 5.08 -9.15 2.11
C SER A 203 6.06 -8.34 2.97
N SER A 204 6.84 -7.41 2.41
CA SER A 204 7.92 -6.72 3.13
C SER A 204 7.45 -5.90 4.35
N ARG A 205 6.17 -5.48 4.40
CA ARG A 205 5.60 -4.84 5.59
C ARG A 205 5.28 -5.83 6.71
N LEU A 206 5.00 -7.08 6.39
CA LEU A 206 4.42 -8.01 7.35
C LEU A 206 5.29 -8.22 8.62
N PRO A 207 6.64 -8.30 8.55
CA PRO A 207 7.47 -8.39 9.75
C PRO A 207 7.28 -7.21 10.73
N VAL A 208 7.16 -5.98 10.21
CA VAL A 208 6.87 -4.78 11.02
C VAL A 208 5.55 -4.95 11.77
N LEU A 209 4.51 -5.41 11.08
CA LEU A 209 3.18 -5.59 11.68
C LEU A 209 3.18 -6.72 12.71
N ILE A 210 3.94 -7.79 12.48
CA ILE A 210 4.10 -8.91 13.41
C ILE A 210 4.71 -8.41 14.73
N VAL A 211 5.85 -7.71 14.67
CA VAL A 211 6.50 -7.20 15.88
C VAL A 211 5.61 -6.20 16.60
N THR A 212 4.96 -5.31 15.84
CA THR A 212 4.03 -4.32 16.41
C THR A 212 2.84 -4.99 17.09
N ALA A 213 2.25 -6.02 16.48
CA ALA A 213 1.15 -6.79 17.06
C ALA A 213 1.55 -7.48 18.38
N ALA A 214 2.78 -8.03 18.45
CA ALA A 214 3.30 -8.65 19.67
C ALA A 214 3.34 -7.65 20.82
N TYR A 215 3.88 -6.44 20.58
CA TYR A 215 3.90 -5.39 21.58
C TYR A 215 2.52 -4.84 21.91
N GLN A 216 1.62 -4.68 20.93
CA GLN A 216 0.24 -4.26 21.20
C GLN A 216 -0.49 -5.25 22.11
N ALA A 217 -0.33 -6.55 21.87
CA ALA A 217 -0.96 -7.59 22.67
C ALA A 217 -0.38 -7.68 24.09
N ALA A 218 0.93 -7.54 24.24
CA ALA A 218 1.62 -7.70 25.52
C ALA A 218 1.85 -6.38 26.30
N ALA A 219 1.42 -5.22 25.77
CA ALA A 219 1.80 -3.90 26.29
C ALA A 219 1.61 -3.75 27.80
N LYS A 220 0.45 -4.20 28.32
CA LYS A 220 0.11 -4.11 29.75
C LYS A 220 1.05 -4.94 30.64
N HIS A 221 1.60 -6.03 30.11
CA HIS A 221 2.49 -6.94 30.83
C HIS A 221 3.95 -6.51 30.74
N LEU A 222 4.34 -5.86 29.63
CA LEU A 222 5.69 -5.39 29.40
C LEU A 222 5.96 -4.01 30.03
N GLY A 223 4.92 -3.19 30.21
CA GLY A 223 5.12 -1.77 30.51
C GLY A 223 5.68 -1.00 29.30
N GLU A 224 5.66 -1.60 28.12
CA GLU A 224 6.17 -1.08 26.86
C GLU A 224 5.06 -1.01 25.82
N LYS A 225 5.14 -0.06 24.89
CA LYS A 225 4.16 0.11 23.81
C LYS A 225 4.86 0.45 22.50
N PRO A 226 4.35 -0.02 21.35
CA PRO A 226 4.89 0.39 20.07
C PRO A 226 4.42 1.81 19.76
N MET A 227 5.31 2.61 19.18
CA MET A 227 4.96 3.92 18.62
C MET A 227 4.08 3.77 17.38
N PRO A 228 3.30 4.80 17.01
CA PRO A 228 2.50 4.78 15.79
C PRO A 228 3.36 4.46 14.56
N LEU A 229 2.94 3.46 13.79
CA LEU A 229 3.63 3.06 12.57
C LEU A 229 3.60 4.20 11.54
N ARG A 230 4.76 4.48 10.95
CA ARG A 230 4.89 5.48 9.88
C ARG A 230 4.58 4.84 8.54
N GLY A 231 4.11 5.66 7.59
CA GLY A 231 3.83 5.22 6.23
C GLY A 231 5.10 4.71 5.54
N HIS A 232 4.98 3.60 4.81
CA HIS A 232 6.07 2.93 4.09
C HIS A 232 6.94 3.75 3.13
N LEU A 233 6.41 4.88 2.69
CA LEU A 233 7.05 5.73 1.69
C LEU A 233 7.72 6.96 2.31
N ALA A 234 7.67 7.09 3.64
CA ALA A 234 8.36 8.17 4.33
C ALA A 234 9.85 7.85 4.36
N ALA A 235 10.67 8.67 3.70
CA ALA A 235 12.11 8.56 3.82
C ALA A 235 12.52 8.77 5.29
N ASP A 236 13.40 7.90 5.81
CA ASP A 236 13.88 7.93 7.20
C ASP A 236 14.38 9.33 7.62
N GLU A 237 15.06 10.04 6.71
CA GLU A 237 15.59 11.39 6.93
C GLU A 237 14.53 12.48 7.14
N GLN A 238 13.34 12.35 6.55
CA GLN A 238 12.30 13.39 6.66
C GLN A 238 11.45 13.25 7.93
N THR A 239 11.53 12.12 8.61
CA THR A 239 10.65 11.84 9.76
C THR A 239 11.40 11.73 11.10
N GLY A 240 12.71 11.47 11.09
CA GLY A 240 13.50 11.30 12.32
C GLY A 240 13.28 9.97 13.04
N ALA A 241 12.70 8.97 12.37
CA ALA A 241 12.62 7.59 12.90
C ALA A 241 14.00 6.95 12.84
N SER A 242 14.31 6.11 13.83
CA SER A 242 15.62 5.44 13.91
C SER A 242 15.58 3.95 13.53
N GLY A 243 14.38 3.41 13.28
CA GLY A 243 14.14 2.10 12.68
C GLY A 243 12.68 1.92 12.26
N ASP A 244 12.31 0.73 11.82
CA ASP A 244 10.98 0.40 11.28
C ASP A 244 9.90 0.32 12.37
N VAL A 245 10.28 -0.14 13.57
CA VAL A 245 9.43 -0.15 14.77
C VAL A 245 10.20 0.43 15.93
N GLU A 246 9.59 1.38 16.64
CA GLU A 246 10.13 1.96 17.87
C GLU A 246 9.21 1.60 19.04
N ILE A 247 9.79 1.12 20.12
CA ILE A 247 9.08 0.75 21.35
C ILE A 247 9.45 1.74 22.43
N CYS A 248 8.45 2.27 23.12
CA CYS A 248 8.63 3.18 24.23
C CYS A 248 8.14 2.58 25.54
N LEU A 249 8.74 3.03 26.64
CA LEU A 249 8.19 2.81 27.97
C LEU A 249 6.84 3.54 28.08
N THR A 250 5.84 2.88 28.67
CA THR A 250 4.47 3.40 28.78
C THR A 250 4.41 4.71 29.56
N ASN A 251 5.33 4.91 30.51
CA ASN A 251 5.34 6.03 31.45
C ASN A 251 6.33 7.15 31.09
N ASP A 252 7.16 7.00 30.05
CA ASP A 252 8.28 7.93 29.80
C ASP A 252 8.39 8.38 28.33
N GLU A 253 7.60 7.82 27.39
CA GLU A 253 7.68 8.08 25.92
C GLU A 253 9.08 7.93 25.28
N ARG A 254 10.11 7.61 26.08
CA ARG A 254 11.46 7.31 25.69
C ARG A 254 11.48 5.99 24.93
N VAL A 255 12.03 6.04 23.71
CA VAL A 255 12.29 4.85 22.90
C VAL A 255 13.36 4.01 23.58
N CYS A 256 13.00 2.83 24.06
CA CYS A 256 13.91 1.86 24.70
C CYS A 256 14.37 0.76 23.73
N THR A 257 13.57 0.40 22.73
CA THR A 257 13.92 -0.64 21.76
C THR A 257 13.61 -0.17 20.34
N ILE A 258 14.54 -0.40 19.42
CA ILE A 258 14.35 -0.24 17.98
C ILE A 258 14.36 -1.60 17.32
N TYR A 259 13.45 -1.82 16.36
CA TYR A 259 13.58 -2.90 15.39
C TYR A 259 13.85 -2.37 13.98
N GLU A 260 14.80 -2.98 13.27
CA GLU A 260 15.06 -2.77 11.85
C GLU A 260 14.80 -4.06 11.07
N MET A 261 14.00 -4.00 10.02
CA MET A 261 13.59 -5.17 9.23
C MET A 261 14.51 -5.33 8.02
N LYS A 262 14.98 -6.56 7.79
CA LYS A 262 15.78 -6.93 6.63
C LYS A 262 15.13 -8.08 5.88
N SER A 263 14.98 -7.90 4.57
CA SER A 263 14.56 -8.98 3.66
C SER A 263 15.73 -9.83 3.16
N LYS A 264 16.91 -9.60 3.72
CA LYS A 264 18.20 -10.22 3.35
C LYS A 264 19.00 -10.51 4.61
N ARG A 265 20.08 -11.25 4.45
CA ARG A 265 21.10 -11.42 5.49
C ARG A 265 21.60 -10.06 6.00
N VAL A 266 21.71 -9.95 7.31
CA VAL A 266 22.30 -8.78 7.97
C VAL A 266 23.81 -8.84 7.79
N THR A 267 24.42 -7.69 7.49
CA THR A 267 25.86 -7.55 7.26
C THR A 267 26.52 -6.68 8.33
N HIS A 268 27.85 -6.71 8.45
CA HIS A 268 28.58 -5.79 9.34
C HIS A 268 28.29 -4.33 8.98
N ASP A 269 28.21 -4.00 7.68
CA ASP A 269 27.82 -2.67 7.23
C ASP A 269 26.42 -2.24 7.73
N ASP A 270 25.48 -3.17 7.86
CA ASP A 270 24.16 -2.86 8.46
C ASP A 270 24.29 -2.54 9.94
N ILE A 271 25.10 -3.31 10.67
CA ILE A 271 25.37 -3.14 12.10
C ILE A 271 26.09 -1.80 12.34
N ASP A 272 27.12 -1.49 11.55
CA ASP A 272 27.85 -0.22 11.62
C ASP A 272 26.94 0.98 11.38
N ARG A 273 26.00 0.87 10.42
CA ARG A 273 24.96 1.89 10.20
C ARG A 273 24.06 2.05 11.42
N ALA A 274 23.67 0.95 12.08
CA ALA A 274 22.88 1.02 13.31
C ALA A 274 23.66 1.69 14.45
N ILE A 275 24.94 1.36 14.62
CA ILE A 275 25.82 2.02 15.61
C ILE A 275 25.87 3.53 15.35
N GLN A 276 26.06 3.95 14.10
CA GLN A 276 26.04 5.37 13.74
C GLN A 276 24.71 6.05 14.11
N LYS A 277 23.57 5.36 13.95
CA LYS A 277 22.25 5.86 14.38
C LYS A 277 22.17 5.98 15.90
N ILE A 278 22.64 4.97 16.63
CA ILE A 278 22.66 4.94 18.11
C ILE A 278 23.51 6.09 18.65
N MET A 279 24.74 6.25 18.16
CA MET A 279 25.67 7.28 18.64
C MET A 279 25.21 8.71 18.37
N LYS A 280 24.38 8.93 17.33
CA LYS A 280 23.82 10.24 17.01
C LYS A 280 22.65 10.65 17.92
N ARG A 281 22.10 9.72 18.71
CA ARG A 281 20.94 10.02 19.58
C ARG A 281 21.36 10.66 20.88
N THR A 282 20.53 11.57 21.36
CA THR A 282 20.67 12.22 22.67
C THR A 282 20.09 11.39 23.80
N THR A 283 19.17 10.47 23.50
CA THR A 283 18.56 9.54 24.45
C THR A 283 19.12 8.13 24.26
N ARG A 284 19.42 7.47 25.38
CA ARG A 284 19.89 6.08 25.38
C ARG A 284 18.77 5.14 24.95
N ILE A 285 19.13 4.19 24.09
CA ILE A 285 18.34 3.03 23.70
C ILE A 285 18.92 1.83 24.43
N ASP A 286 18.06 0.90 24.82
CA ASP A 286 18.44 -0.32 25.53
C ASP A 286 18.70 -1.46 24.53
N ASN A 287 17.86 -1.58 23.48
CA ASN A 287 17.97 -2.63 22.46
C ASN A 287 17.88 -2.09 21.01
N TYR A 288 18.71 -2.62 20.12
CA TYR A 288 18.62 -2.45 18.66
C TYR A 288 18.57 -3.81 17.98
N VAL A 289 17.40 -4.19 17.47
CA VAL A 289 17.13 -5.55 17.00
C VAL A 289 16.92 -5.57 15.51
N PHE A 290 17.75 -6.32 14.78
CA PHE A 290 17.47 -6.67 13.40
C PHE A 290 16.52 -7.86 13.35
N ILE A 291 15.43 -7.75 12.60
CA ILE A 291 14.57 -8.88 12.25
C ILE A 291 14.81 -9.23 10.79
N THR A 292 15.25 -10.45 10.52
CA THR A 292 15.42 -10.95 9.16
C THR A 292 14.47 -12.09 8.81
N THR A 293 14.16 -12.22 7.53
CA THR A 293 13.47 -13.38 6.95
C THR A 293 14.43 -14.30 6.19
N ASP A 294 15.73 -13.99 6.19
CA ASP A 294 16.81 -14.79 5.60
C ASP A 294 17.61 -15.48 6.70
N MET A 295 18.62 -16.27 6.32
CA MET A 295 19.54 -16.90 7.25
C MET A 295 20.35 -15.85 8.03
N ILE A 296 20.55 -16.12 9.32
CA ILE A 296 21.43 -15.35 10.20
C ILE A 296 22.84 -15.93 10.06
N ASP A 297 23.82 -15.07 9.82
CA ASP A 297 25.23 -15.44 9.79
C ASP A 297 25.81 -15.36 11.21
N ASP A 298 26.47 -16.42 11.65
CA ASP A 298 27.06 -16.49 13.00
C ASP A 298 28.11 -15.39 13.20
N ASP A 299 28.90 -15.05 12.17
CA ASP A 299 29.90 -13.97 12.21
C ASP A 299 29.23 -12.61 12.47
N ALA A 300 28.12 -12.34 11.76
CA ALA A 300 27.35 -11.11 11.95
C ALA A 300 26.67 -11.05 13.32
N ALA A 301 26.21 -12.20 13.85
CA ALA A 301 25.59 -12.27 15.17
C ALA A 301 26.62 -12.06 16.30
N GLU A 302 27.82 -12.65 16.18
CA GLU A 302 28.93 -12.44 17.09
C GLU A 302 29.42 -10.98 17.04
N TYR A 303 29.54 -10.41 15.85
CA TYR A 303 29.90 -9.00 15.68
C TYR A 303 28.87 -8.09 16.35
N ALA A 304 27.57 -8.29 16.11
CA ALA A 304 26.50 -7.52 16.75
C ALA A 304 26.58 -7.59 18.29
N ALA A 305 26.79 -8.78 18.85
CA ALA A 305 26.90 -8.97 20.30
C ALA A 305 28.12 -8.24 20.90
N ALA A 306 29.25 -8.20 20.19
CA ALA A 306 30.45 -7.50 20.65
C ALA A 306 30.25 -5.98 20.82
N MET A 307 29.31 -5.39 20.08
CA MET A 307 29.04 -3.95 20.08
C MET A 307 28.37 -3.44 21.37
N TYR A 308 27.95 -4.32 22.28
CA TYR A 308 27.38 -3.91 23.56
C TYR A 308 28.31 -2.98 24.35
N GLN A 309 29.61 -3.28 24.38
CA GLN A 309 30.59 -2.43 25.07
C GLN A 309 30.83 -1.12 24.33
N GLU A 310 30.95 -1.17 23.00
CA GLU A 310 31.22 0.00 22.16
C GLU A 310 30.08 1.03 22.16
N THR A 311 28.84 0.54 22.27
CA THR A 311 27.63 1.37 22.34
C THR A 311 27.28 1.79 23.78
N SER A 312 28.19 1.58 24.74
CA SER A 312 27.97 1.89 26.16
C SER A 312 26.71 1.21 26.75
N GLY A 313 26.46 -0.02 26.32
CA GLY A 313 25.41 -0.89 26.84
C GLY A 313 24.10 -0.87 26.07
N THR A 314 24.13 -0.67 24.74
CA THR A 314 22.99 -0.99 23.87
C THR A 314 23.13 -2.42 23.36
N GLU A 315 22.15 -3.28 23.60
CA GLU A 315 22.19 -4.64 23.05
C GLU A 315 21.83 -4.61 21.57
N ILE A 316 22.72 -5.13 20.70
CA ILE A 316 22.42 -5.31 19.28
C ILE A 316 22.21 -6.80 19.02
N ALA A 317 21.04 -7.18 18.52
CA ALA A 317 20.67 -8.56 18.27
C ALA A 317 20.14 -8.76 16.84
N ILE A 318 20.32 -9.96 16.30
CA ILE A 318 19.74 -10.37 15.02
C ILE A 318 18.83 -11.56 15.30
N LEU A 319 17.55 -11.44 14.95
CA LEU A 319 16.54 -12.48 15.17
C LEU A 319 15.84 -12.83 13.85
N ASP A 320 15.42 -14.08 13.72
CA ASP A 320 14.56 -14.48 12.62
C ASP A 320 13.10 -14.18 12.97
N CYS A 321 12.33 -13.70 11.99
CA CYS A 321 10.95 -13.24 12.24
C CYS A 321 10.05 -14.36 12.80
N ILE A 322 10.24 -15.60 12.35
CA ILE A 322 9.43 -16.74 12.79
C ILE A 322 9.84 -17.24 14.18
N GLY A 323 11.13 -17.24 14.49
CA GLY A 323 11.68 -17.56 15.80
C GLY A 323 11.23 -16.54 16.85
N PHE A 324 11.25 -15.25 16.51
CA PHE A 324 10.66 -14.19 17.34
C PHE A 324 9.20 -14.51 17.69
N VAL A 325 8.38 -14.83 16.68
CA VAL A 325 6.96 -15.18 16.88
C VAL A 325 6.81 -16.42 17.76
N ARG A 326 7.59 -17.48 17.51
CA ARG A 326 7.54 -18.71 18.32
C ARG A 326 7.85 -18.44 19.78
N HIS A 327 8.92 -17.70 20.06
CA HIS A 327 9.29 -17.34 21.43
C HIS A 327 8.21 -16.50 22.09
N PHE A 328 7.68 -15.51 21.39
CA PHE A 328 6.57 -14.70 21.88
C PHE A 328 5.34 -15.55 22.20
N LEU A 329 4.90 -16.42 21.29
CA LEU A 329 3.72 -17.25 21.47
C LEU A 329 3.89 -18.33 22.55
N HIS A 330 5.13 -18.77 22.80
CA HIS A 330 5.42 -19.69 23.90
C HIS A 330 5.36 -18.96 25.25
N MET A 331 6.06 -17.82 25.36
CA MET A 331 6.14 -17.04 26.60
C MET A 331 4.79 -16.39 26.96
N PHE A 332 4.07 -15.89 25.97
CA PHE A 332 2.77 -15.24 26.09
C PHE A 332 1.64 -16.12 25.54
N HIS A 333 1.64 -17.42 25.85
CA HIS A 333 0.65 -18.38 25.36
C HIS A 333 -0.81 -17.93 25.55
N ARG A 334 -1.12 -17.25 26.65
CA ARG A 334 -2.46 -16.73 26.96
C ARG A 334 -2.87 -15.52 26.11
N LEU A 335 -1.92 -14.85 25.47
CA LEU A 335 -2.16 -13.66 24.63
C LEU A 335 -2.17 -14.00 23.13
N ARG A 336 -2.00 -15.28 22.75
CA ARG A 336 -1.84 -15.68 21.33
C ARG A 336 -2.97 -15.22 20.40
N ILE A 337 -4.22 -15.25 20.87
CA ILE A 337 -5.37 -14.77 20.10
C ILE A 337 -5.39 -13.25 20.03
N GLN A 338 -5.08 -12.57 21.13
CA GLN A 338 -4.97 -11.09 21.14
C GLN A 338 -3.87 -10.61 20.21
N PHE A 339 -2.76 -11.34 20.11
CA PHE A 339 -1.71 -11.11 19.13
C PHE A 339 -2.21 -11.30 17.70
N LEU A 340 -2.89 -12.41 17.41
CA LEU A 340 -3.42 -12.67 16.07
C LEU A 340 -4.46 -11.61 15.65
N ASP A 341 -5.31 -11.16 16.58
CA ASP A 341 -6.30 -10.11 16.36
C ASP A 341 -5.67 -8.73 16.17
N ALA A 342 -4.62 -8.41 16.94
CA ALA A 342 -3.83 -7.21 16.74
C ALA A 342 -3.16 -7.22 15.35
N TYR A 343 -2.58 -8.36 14.96
CA TYR A 343 -1.97 -8.53 13.65
C TYR A 343 -2.99 -8.37 12.50
N GLN A 344 -4.16 -9.02 12.60
CA GLN A 344 -5.25 -8.85 11.66
C GLN A 344 -5.64 -7.38 11.52
N SER A 345 -5.84 -6.70 12.65
CA SER A 345 -6.27 -5.30 12.67
C SER A 345 -5.25 -4.40 11.96
N LEU A 346 -3.95 -4.62 12.20
CA LEU A 346 -2.88 -3.91 11.52
C LEU A 346 -2.84 -4.20 10.02
N VAL A 347 -2.93 -5.47 9.62
CA VAL A 347 -2.94 -5.89 8.20
C VAL A 347 -4.09 -5.25 7.43
N LEU A 348 -5.28 -5.20 8.02
CA LEU A 348 -6.46 -4.63 7.36
C LEU A 348 -6.43 -3.09 7.30
N ALA A 349 -5.85 -2.44 8.31
CA ALA A 349 -5.74 -0.99 8.40
C ALA A 349 -4.68 -0.38 7.47
N GLU A 350 -3.63 -1.12 7.10
CA GLU A 350 -2.59 -0.63 6.19
C GLU A 350 -3.17 -0.25 4.80
N PRO A 351 -2.73 0.85 4.17
CA PRO A 351 -3.16 1.20 2.82
C PRO A 351 -2.70 0.17 1.77
N ASP A 352 -3.37 0.14 0.62
CA ASP A 352 -3.05 -0.79 -0.48
C ASP A 352 -1.62 -0.63 -1.03
N SER A 353 -0.98 0.52 -0.82
CA SER A 353 0.43 0.77 -1.16
C SER A 353 1.43 0.02 -0.27
N ALA A 354 0.98 -0.39 0.92
CA ALA A 354 1.76 -1.05 1.95
C ALA A 354 1.46 -2.54 2.01
N VAL A 355 0.18 -2.87 2.19
CA VAL A 355 -0.36 -4.23 2.19
C VAL A 355 -1.51 -4.22 1.19
N ASN A 356 -1.29 -4.78 0.00
CA ASN A 356 -2.30 -4.74 -1.05
C ASN A 356 -3.48 -5.67 -0.76
N GLN A 357 -4.61 -5.41 -1.42
CA GLN A 357 -5.84 -6.19 -1.26
C GLN A 357 -5.63 -7.72 -1.36
N PRO A 358 -4.94 -8.29 -2.37
CA PRO A 358 -4.69 -9.73 -2.41
C PRO A 358 -3.95 -10.28 -1.19
N LEU A 359 -3.02 -9.52 -0.62
CA LEU A 359 -2.27 -9.94 0.57
C LEU A 359 -3.13 -9.89 1.84
N LYS A 360 -4.07 -8.94 1.94
CA LYS A 360 -5.08 -8.90 3.00
C LYS A 360 -6.05 -10.08 2.90
N GLU A 361 -6.56 -10.35 1.70
CA GLU A 361 -7.46 -11.49 1.45
C GLU A 361 -6.76 -12.82 1.76
N ALA A 362 -5.49 -12.97 1.35
CA ALA A 362 -4.70 -14.16 1.66
C ALA A 362 -4.62 -14.41 3.17
N PHE A 363 -4.38 -13.37 3.99
CA PHE A 363 -4.36 -13.53 5.44
C PHE A 363 -5.70 -14.05 5.99
N LEU A 364 -6.82 -13.44 5.59
CA LEU A 364 -8.13 -13.85 6.09
C LEU A 364 -8.48 -15.28 5.66
N SER A 365 -8.13 -15.67 4.43
CA SER A 365 -8.33 -17.05 3.98
C SER A 365 -7.45 -18.05 4.74
N LEU A 366 -6.17 -17.71 5.00
CA LEU A 366 -5.27 -18.56 5.77
C LEU A 366 -5.74 -18.70 7.23
N ARG A 367 -6.23 -17.61 7.82
CA ARG A 367 -6.82 -17.61 9.17
C ARG A 367 -8.07 -18.47 9.22
N HIS A 368 -8.98 -18.27 8.28
CA HIS A 368 -10.21 -19.07 8.22
C HIS A 368 -9.92 -20.57 8.05
N ALA A 369 -8.96 -20.93 7.20
CA ALA A 369 -8.55 -22.33 7.03
C ALA A 369 -7.96 -22.91 8.33
N ALA A 370 -7.03 -22.20 8.97
CA ALA A 370 -6.45 -22.65 10.24
C ALA A 370 -7.51 -22.83 11.34
N GLU A 371 -8.54 -21.99 11.33
CA GLU A 371 -9.65 -22.01 12.28
C GLU A 371 -10.73 -23.05 11.97
N SER A 372 -10.79 -23.56 10.73
CA SER A 372 -11.79 -24.55 10.29
C SER A 372 -11.27 -25.99 10.25
N ASP A 373 -9.93 -26.16 10.24
CA ASP A 373 -9.25 -27.45 10.26
C ASP A 373 -9.08 -28.03 11.68
N GLU A 374 -9.59 -27.34 12.72
CA GLU A 374 -9.78 -27.84 14.10
C GLU A 374 -11.22 -28.33 14.30
#